data_AF-A0A7K3DB35-F1
#
_entry.id   AF-A0A7K3DB35-F1
#
_cell.length_a   1.000
_cell.length_b   1.000
_cell.length_c   1.000
_cell.angle_alpha   90.00
_cell.angle_beta   90.00
_cell.angle_gamma   90.00
#
_symmetry.space_group_name_H-M   'P 1'
#
loop_
_entity.id
_entity.type
_entity.pdbx_description
1 polymer ?
#
loop_
_entity_poly.entity_id
_entity_poly.type
_entity_poly.pdbx_seq_one_letter_code
_entity_poly.pdbx_strand_id
1 'polypeptide(L)'
;MDEVPGSSVVPWVLSARSEAALAEQAGRLAARLDEGESLGLRDVAHTLVSGRAGLEHRAVVLGDDVGELAASLRELAAGREASGVVSGRVGSGAADAGAVFVFPGQGSQWVGMARELLEFSP
;
A
#
# COMPACT_ATOMS: atom_id res chain seq x y z
N MET A 1 12.92 -24.94 12.43
CA MET A 1 12.78 -24.50 11.03
C MET A 1 12.65 -23.01 11.16
N ASP A 2 13.77 -22.30 11.06
CA ASP A 2 13.79 -20.85 11.25
C ASP A 2 12.96 -20.23 10.13
N GLU A 3 11.94 -19.49 10.52
CA GLU A 3 11.06 -18.73 9.66
C GLU A 3 11.92 -17.70 8.93
N VAL A 4 12.06 -17.85 7.60
CA VAL A 4 12.65 -16.79 6.77
C VAL A 4 11.72 -15.59 6.92
N PRO A 5 12.16 -14.44 7.44
CA PRO A 5 11.26 -13.30 7.63
C PRO A 5 10.83 -12.82 6.24
N GLY A 6 9.66 -13.24 5.75
CA GLY A 6 9.10 -12.63 4.55
C GLY A 6 9.01 -11.11 4.76
N SER A 7 9.12 -10.32 3.70
CA SER A 7 8.90 -8.86 3.76
C SER A 7 7.80 -8.50 4.77
N SER A 8 8.17 -7.77 5.82
CA SER A 8 7.27 -7.31 6.88
C SER A 8 6.28 -6.25 6.37
N VAL A 9 6.62 -5.59 5.27
CA VAL A 9 5.78 -4.57 4.64
C VAL A 9 4.46 -5.17 4.15
N VAL A 10 3.35 -4.59 4.59
CA VAL A 10 1.99 -5.00 4.17
C VAL A 10 1.28 -3.84 3.48
N PRO A 11 0.81 -4.00 2.22
CA PRO A 11 0.09 -2.95 1.51
C PRO A 11 -1.38 -2.88 1.95
N TRP A 12 -1.82 -1.71 2.40
CA TRP A 12 -3.22 -1.40 2.69
C TRP A 12 -3.84 -0.62 1.54
N VAL A 13 -4.80 -1.23 0.86
CA VAL A 13 -5.46 -0.66 -0.32
C VAL A 13 -6.75 0.05 0.09
N LEU A 14 -6.86 1.34 -0.20
CA LEU A 14 -8.07 2.14 0.00
C LEU A 14 -8.63 2.58 -1.34
N SER A 15 -9.95 2.71 -1.44
CA SER A 15 -10.57 3.31 -2.62
C SER A 15 -11.88 4.02 -2.32
N ALA A 16 -12.18 5.07 -3.09
CA ALA A 16 -13.37 5.88 -2.93
C ALA A 16 -13.87 6.47 -4.26
N ARG A 17 -15.07 7.08 -4.21
CA ARG A 17 -15.69 7.79 -5.35
C ARG A 17 -15.13 9.19 -5.59
N SER A 18 -14.37 9.71 -4.63
CA SER A 18 -13.73 11.02 -4.72
C SER A 18 -12.47 11.03 -3.88
N GLU A 19 -11.57 11.97 -4.16
CA GLU A 19 -10.36 12.20 -3.37
C GLU A 19 -10.70 12.56 -1.91
N ALA A 20 -11.72 13.40 -1.69
CA ALA A 20 -12.18 13.76 -0.35
C ALA A 20 -12.70 12.54 0.44
N ALA A 21 -13.46 11.65 -0.21
CA ALA A 21 -13.93 10.43 0.43
C ALA A 21 -12.79 9.43 0.72
N LEU A 22 -11.74 9.43 -0.11
CA LEU A 22 -10.53 8.64 0.12
C LEU A 22 -9.77 9.14 1.36
N ALA A 23 -9.58 10.46 1.46
CA ALA A 23 -8.97 11.10 2.62
C ALA A 23 -9.78 10.84 3.90
N GLU A 24 -11.12 10.93 3.82
CA GLU A 24 -11.99 10.62 4.96
C GLU A 24 -11.88 9.15 5.41
N GLN A 25 -11.84 8.20 4.46
CA GLN A 25 -11.61 6.79 4.78
C GLN A 25 -10.26 6.58 5.47
N ALA A 26 -9.20 7.23 4.98
CA ALA A 26 -7.87 7.14 5.58
C ALA A 26 -7.88 7.63 7.03
N GLY A 27 -8.53 8.77 7.30
CA GLY A 27 -8.67 9.33 8.64
C GLY A 27 -9.46 8.42 9.58
N ARG A 28 -10.56 7.82 9.12
CA ARG A 28 -11.34 6.84 9.90
C ARG A 28 -10.54 5.58 10.24
N LEU A 29 -9.71 5.11 9.30
CA LEU A 29 -8.87 3.94 9.53
C LEU A 29 -7.72 4.26 10.49
N ALA A 30 -7.09 5.43 10.38
CA ALA A 30 -6.09 5.89 11.35
C ALA A 30 -6.68 6.00 12.77
N ALA A 31 -7.86 6.60 12.90
CA ALA A 31 -8.55 6.70 14.19
C ALA A 31 -8.84 5.33 14.81
N ARG A 32 -9.21 4.32 13.98
CA ARG A 32 -9.42 2.95 14.46
C ARG A 32 -8.15 2.32 15.04
N LEU A 33 -6.99 2.63 14.46
CA LEU A 33 -5.72 2.14 15.00
C LEU A 33 -5.37 2.80 16.33
N ASP A 34 -5.73 4.07 16.51
CA ASP A 34 -5.51 4.81 17.74
C ASP A 34 -6.39 4.32 18.91
N GLU A 35 -7.50 3.62 18.63
CA GLU A 35 -8.35 2.98 19.63
C GLU A 35 -7.68 1.77 20.32
N GLY A 36 -6.51 1.32 19.83
CA GLY A 36 -5.67 0.34 20.51
C GLY A 36 -6.16 -1.11 20.39
N GLU A 37 -7.10 -1.38 19.49
CA GLU A 37 -7.50 -2.75 19.17
C GLU A 37 -6.33 -3.46 18.46
N SER A 38 -5.96 -4.66 18.95
CA SER A 38 -4.89 -5.47 18.35
C SER A 38 -5.36 -6.03 17.01
N LEU A 39 -5.25 -5.23 15.96
CA LEU A 39 -5.57 -5.64 14.60
C LEU A 39 -4.37 -6.30 13.93
N GLY A 40 -4.56 -7.51 13.39
CA GLY A 40 -3.56 -8.15 12.54
C GLY A 40 -3.39 -7.35 11.24
N LEU A 41 -2.19 -6.81 11.00
CA LEU A 41 -1.93 -5.95 9.82
C LEU A 41 -2.30 -6.62 8.49
N ARG A 42 -2.01 -7.92 8.39
CA ARG A 42 -2.33 -8.75 7.21
C ARG A 42 -3.83 -9.01 7.07
N ASP A 43 -4.56 -9.16 8.17
CA ASP A 43 -6.01 -9.39 8.17
C ASP A 43 -6.77 -8.12 7.73
N VAL A 44 -6.30 -6.96 8.18
CA VAL A 44 -6.82 -5.66 7.72
C VAL A 44 -6.54 -5.50 6.23
N ALA A 45 -5.31 -5.74 5.78
CA ALA A 45 -4.94 -5.67 4.36
C ALA A 45 -5.81 -6.60 3.50
N HIS A 46 -6.00 -7.84 3.94
CA HIS A 46 -6.85 -8.80 3.26
C HIS A 46 -8.29 -8.28 3.17
N THR A 47 -8.85 -7.82 4.28
CA THR A 47 -10.23 -7.28 4.34
C THR A 47 -10.42 -6.08 3.42
N LEU A 48 -9.42 -5.20 3.35
CA LEU A 48 -9.43 -4.03 2.47
C LEU A 48 -9.49 -4.40 0.98
N VAL A 49 -8.83 -5.50 0.59
CA VAL A 49 -8.81 -5.97 -0.81
C VAL A 49 -10.01 -6.85 -1.15
N SER A 50 -10.36 -7.81 -0.29
CA SER A 50 -11.38 -8.83 -0.59
C SER A 50 -12.79 -8.42 -0.19
N GLY A 51 -12.93 -7.55 0.81
CA GLY A 51 -14.21 -7.15 1.38
C GLY A 51 -14.74 -5.80 0.92
N ARG A 52 -13.98 -5.03 0.13
CA ARG A 52 -14.35 -3.68 -0.32
C ARG A 52 -14.40 -3.59 -1.84
N ALA A 53 -15.29 -2.73 -2.35
CA ALA A 53 -15.36 -2.44 -3.78
C ALA A 53 -14.12 -1.65 -4.21
N GLY A 54 -13.52 -2.01 -5.35
CA GLY A 54 -12.39 -1.29 -5.94
C GLY A 54 -12.83 -0.07 -6.76
N LEU A 55 -12.96 1.08 -6.12
CA LEU A 55 -13.43 2.33 -6.72
C LEU A 55 -12.32 3.11 -7.45
N GLU A 56 -12.69 4.20 -8.11
CA GLU A 56 -11.85 4.92 -9.08
C GLU A 56 -10.72 5.76 -8.46
N HIS A 57 -10.91 6.35 -7.28
CA HIS A 57 -9.83 7.00 -6.54
C HIS A 57 -9.21 5.96 -5.60
N ARG A 58 -7.91 5.70 -5.73
CA ARG A 58 -7.23 4.63 -4.99
C ARG A 58 -5.98 5.15 -4.31
N ALA A 59 -5.68 4.59 -3.15
CA ALA A 59 -4.39 4.73 -2.50
C ALA A 59 -3.91 3.38 -1.98
N VAL A 60 -2.60 3.19 -1.97
CA VAL A 60 -1.92 2.11 -1.28
C VAL A 60 -1.03 2.74 -0.22
N VAL A 61 -1.24 2.33 1.02
CA VAL A 61 -0.40 2.70 2.16
C VAL A 61 0.51 1.53 2.49
N LEU A 62 1.81 1.79 2.55
CA LEU A 62 2.86 0.82 2.84
C LEU A 62 3.43 1.08 4.24
N GLY A 63 3.63 0.02 5.00
CA GLY A 63 4.31 0.07 6.29
C GLY A 63 4.59 -1.33 6.81
N ASP A 64 5.58 -1.45 7.68
CA ASP A 64 5.94 -2.71 8.34
C ASP A 64 5.33 -2.88 9.74
N ASP A 65 4.84 -1.78 10.33
CA ASP A 65 4.17 -1.74 11.62
C ASP A 65 2.94 -0.82 11.65
N VAL A 66 2.21 -0.86 12.77
CA VAL A 66 1.00 -0.07 13.00
C VAL A 66 1.29 1.44 13.00
N GLY A 67 2.45 1.85 13.52
CA GLY A 67 2.84 3.26 13.63
C GLY A 67 3.12 3.88 12.27
N GLU A 68 3.86 3.19 11.40
CA GLU A 68 4.14 3.61 10.03
C GLU A 68 2.86 3.72 9.20
N LEU A 69 1.98 2.71 9.30
CA LEU A 69 0.69 2.70 8.62
C LEU A 69 -0.21 3.84 9.12
N ALA A 70 -0.29 4.05 10.44
CA ALA A 70 -1.09 5.13 11.01
C ALA A 70 -0.56 6.51 10.61
N ALA A 71 0.76 6.72 10.60
CA ALA A 71 1.36 7.97 10.14
C ALA A 71 1.02 8.25 8.66
N SER A 72 1.23 7.26 7.79
CA SER A 72 0.94 7.39 6.35
C SER A 72 -0.55 7.59 6.06
N LEU A 73 -1.44 6.94 6.81
CA LEU A 73 -2.89 7.18 6.72
C LEU A 73 -3.28 8.61 7.11
N ARG A 74 -2.62 9.20 8.13
CA ARG A 74 -2.87 10.61 8.52
C ARG A 74 -2.37 11.59 7.46
N GLU A 75 -1.24 11.32 6.81
CA GLU A 75 -0.77 12.14 5.69
C GLU A 75 -1.74 12.07 4.50
N LEU A 76 -2.20 10.87 4.14
CA LEU A 76 -3.24 10.69 3.12
C LEU A 76 -4.55 11.39 3.50
N ALA A 77 -4.98 11.30 4.76
CA ALA A 77 -6.18 11.98 5.25
C ALA A 77 -6.07 13.51 5.18
N ALA A 78 -4.85 14.05 5.29
CA ALA A 78 -4.59 15.46 5.15
C ALA A 78 -4.34 15.91 3.69
N GLY A 79 -4.40 14.99 2.72
CA GLY A 79 -4.13 15.27 1.31
C GLY A 79 -2.66 15.62 1.03
N ARG A 80 -1.73 15.10 1.84
CA ARG A 80 -0.29 15.35 1.69
C ARG A 80 0.42 14.15 1.06
N GLU A 81 1.46 14.44 0.29
CA GLU A 81 2.36 13.41 -0.23
C GLU A 81 3.21 12.82 0.89
N ALA A 82 3.39 11.50 0.89
CA ALA A 82 4.22 10.77 1.84
C ALA A 82 4.90 9.59 1.15
N SER A 83 6.12 9.25 1.56
CA SER A 83 6.91 8.15 0.96
C SER A 83 6.22 6.79 1.06
N GLY A 84 5.41 6.57 2.10
CA GLY A 84 4.62 5.36 2.30
C GLY A 84 3.27 5.35 1.58
N VAL A 85 2.94 6.36 0.77
CA VAL A 85 1.63 6.49 0.12
C VAL A 85 1.78 6.59 -1.39
N VAL A 86 1.10 5.70 -2.10
CA VAL A 86 0.93 5.77 -3.56
C VAL A 86 -0.55 5.97 -3.85
N SER A 87 -0.92 7.11 -4.42
CA SER A 87 -2.32 7.41 -4.77
C SER A 87 -2.48 7.71 -6.26
N GLY A 88 -3.68 7.46 -6.78
CA GLY A 88 -4.01 7.78 -8.16
C GLY A 88 -5.49 7.59 -8.46
N ARG A 89 -5.87 7.94 -9.69
CA ARG A 89 -7.22 7.71 -10.21
C ARG A 89 -7.15 6.76 -11.39
N VAL A 90 -8.04 5.77 -11.41
CA VAL A 90 -8.17 4.86 -12.55
C VAL A 90 -8.59 5.66 -13.79
N GLY A 91 -7.75 5.63 -14.83
CA GLY A 91 -8.03 6.26 -16.12
C GLY A 91 -9.07 5.50 -16.94
N SER A 92 -9.76 6.20 -17.85
CA SER A 92 -10.66 5.56 -18.82
C SER A 92 -9.88 4.60 -19.71
N GLY A 93 -10.35 3.35 -19.84
CA GLY A 93 -9.69 2.31 -20.65
C GLY A 93 -8.48 1.64 -19.97
N ALA A 94 -8.13 2.01 -18.73
CA ALA A 94 -7.02 1.41 -18.01
C ALA A 94 -7.22 -0.09 -17.72
N ALA A 95 -8.46 -0.55 -17.63
CA ALA A 95 -8.78 -1.96 -17.42
C ALA A 95 -8.58 -2.82 -18.69
N ASP A 96 -8.59 -2.20 -19.87
CA ASP A 96 -8.56 -2.89 -21.16
C ASP A 96 -7.15 -2.92 -21.78
N ALA A 97 -6.23 -2.13 -21.24
CA ALA A 97 -4.84 -2.13 -21.67
C ALA A 97 -4.06 -3.27 -20.98
N GLY A 98 -3.45 -4.15 -21.77
CA GLY A 98 -2.55 -5.18 -21.25
C GLY A 98 -1.25 -4.60 -20.69
N ALA A 99 -0.58 -5.36 -19.83
CA ALA A 99 0.74 -4.99 -19.31
C ALA A 99 1.84 -5.18 -20.37
N VAL A 100 2.83 -4.27 -20.39
CA VAL A 100 4.07 -4.39 -21.17
C VAL A 100 5.24 -4.47 -20.20
N PHE A 101 6.10 -5.47 -20.35
CA PHE A 101 7.34 -5.60 -19.58
C PHE A 101 8.48 -4.93 -20.33
N VAL A 102 9.17 -3.99 -19.68
CA VAL A 102 10.34 -3.30 -20.23
C VAL A 102 11.59 -3.84 -19.53
N PHE A 103 12.53 -4.37 -20.30
CA PHE A 103 13.79 -4.93 -19.78
C PHE A 103 14.92 -3.92 -20.03
N PRO A 104 15.55 -3.37 -18.97
CA PRO A 104 16.64 -2.43 -19.13
C PRO A 104 17.89 -3.12 -19.70
N GLY A 105 18.70 -2.35 -20.43
CA GLY A 105 20.05 -2.77 -20.82
C GLY A 105 21.05 -2.61 -19.67
N GLN A 106 22.32 -2.43 -20.01
CA GLN A 106 23.37 -2.17 -19.02
C GLN A 106 23.26 -0.72 -18.49
N GLY A 107 23.43 -0.54 -17.18
CA GLY A 107 23.55 0.78 -16.52
C GLY A 107 22.52 1.08 -15.43
N SER A 108 21.46 0.28 -15.29
CA SER A 108 20.45 0.46 -14.23
C SER A 108 20.76 -0.28 -12.93
N GLN A 109 21.78 -1.16 -12.94
CA GLN A 109 22.19 -1.91 -11.76
C GLN A 109 22.91 -1.03 -10.74
N TRP A 110 22.69 -1.30 -9.46
CA TRP A 110 23.39 -0.66 -8.34
C TRP A 110 24.03 -1.73 -7.43
N VAL A 111 25.05 -1.35 -6.66
CA VAL A 111 25.78 -2.27 -5.78
C VAL A 111 24.84 -2.78 -4.69
N GLY A 112 24.60 -4.10 -4.64
CA GLY A 112 23.69 -4.73 -3.68
C GLY A 112 22.27 -4.97 -4.21
N MET A 113 21.97 -4.62 -5.47
CA MET A 113 20.69 -4.92 -6.11
C MET A 113 20.32 -6.40 -5.95
N ALA A 114 19.04 -6.67 -5.68
CA ALA A 114 18.44 -7.99 -5.48
C ALA A 114 18.88 -8.78 -4.22
N ARG A 115 19.84 -8.29 -3.42
CA ARG A 115 20.31 -9.01 -2.23
C ARG A 115 19.21 -9.23 -1.19
N GLU A 116 18.47 -8.18 -0.82
CA GLU A 116 17.39 -8.29 0.18
C GLU A 116 16.20 -9.08 -0.36
N LEU A 117 15.86 -8.91 -1.65
CA LEU A 117 14.80 -9.68 -2.29
C LEU A 117 15.13 -11.18 -2.31
N LEU A 118 16.40 -11.54 -2.56
CA LEU A 118 16.85 -12.93 -2.49
C LEU A 118 16.68 -13.53 -1.09
N GLU A 119 16.82 -12.72 -0.04
CA GLU A 119 16.73 -13.14 1.35
C GLU A 119 15.27 -13.25 1.84
N PHE A 120 14.40 -12.33 1.42
CA PHE A 120 13.06 -12.14 2.00
C PHE A 120 11.88 -12.39 1.06
N SER A 121 12.11 -12.73 -0.21
CA SER A 121 11.07 -13.02 -1.20
C SER A 121 11.29 -14.41 -1.84
N PRO A 122 10.75 -15.48 -1.23
CA PRO A 122 10.88 -16.85 -1.72
C PRO A 122 10.15 -17.12 -3.05
#